data_AF-A0A022Q3N3-F1
#
_entry.id   AF-A0A022Q3N3-F1
#
_cell.length_a   1.000
_cell.length_b   1.000
_cell.length_c   1.000
_cell.angle_alpha   90.00
_cell.angle_beta   90.00
_cell.angle_gamma   90.00
#
_symmetry.space_group_name_H-M   'P 1'
#
loop_
_entity.id
_entity.type
_entity.pdbx_description
1 polymer ?
#
loop_
_entity_poly.entity_id
_entity_poly.type
_entity_poly.pdbx_seq_one_letter_code
_entity_poly.pdbx_strand_id
1 'polypeptide(L)'
;VDMAEKEIFDLDVKFDNAEVVDPDFDPPAKMGNPYIEVTEEKKEAAQLLKSKAMDAVLEGKLNEAIDRLTEAIVLNPKSAILFASRATVFVKLKKPNAANRDADAALKIDPHLAKAYKALGMSRALLGLWEIAASDLHEASKLDFDEETSTLLKKVEANAKKIEEHWEKHEQLCKEREIRKAEIERQRLAQEAKVASDLKDGEVIVIKSVGELNAKLKAATELSRLAIIYFTAKWCGPCRYISPKYEALAAKYPKAVFLKVDIEEVEDSTDLLNVRSIPCFYLSQNGVIVGQGLNISLHSLEQQIAHHAR
;
A
#
# COMPACT_ATOMS: atom_id res chain seq x y z
N VAL A 1 -0.14 -10.67 -2.59
CA VAL A 1 -0.19 -9.97 -1.30
C VAL A 1 1.05 -10.42 -0.56
N ASP A 2 2.05 -9.54 -0.58
CA ASP A 2 3.42 -9.82 -0.15
C ASP A 2 3.41 -10.22 1.34
N MET A 3 4.32 -11.09 1.78
CA MET A 3 4.37 -11.48 3.21
C MET A 3 4.60 -10.27 4.13
N ALA A 4 5.21 -9.21 3.61
CA ALA A 4 5.37 -7.92 4.28
C ALA A 4 4.05 -7.15 4.48
N GLU A 5 3.00 -7.40 3.69
CA GLU A 5 1.67 -6.78 3.89
C GLU A 5 0.88 -7.46 5.02
N LYS A 6 1.19 -8.72 5.34
CA LYS A 6 0.55 -9.45 6.45
C LYS A 6 1.11 -9.09 7.82
N GLU A 7 2.40 -8.80 7.94
CA GLU A 7 3.00 -8.34 9.20
C GLU A 7 2.59 -6.91 9.58
N ILE A 8 2.09 -6.13 8.62
CA ILE A 8 1.63 -4.75 8.83
C ILE A 8 0.28 -4.69 9.56
N PHE A 9 -0.53 -5.75 9.47
CA PHE A 9 -1.89 -5.76 10.04
C PHE A 9 -1.96 -6.36 11.45
N ASP A 10 -0.84 -6.85 11.98
CA ASP A 10 -0.78 -7.43 13.33
C ASP A 10 -0.42 -6.33 14.33
N LEU A 11 -1.44 -5.57 14.70
CA LEU A 11 -1.31 -4.40 15.57
C LEU A 11 -2.09 -4.61 16.84
N ASP A 12 -1.37 -5.12 17.85
CA ASP A 12 -1.75 -5.08 19.26
C ASP A 12 -1.78 -3.62 19.76
N VAL A 13 -2.67 -2.79 19.20
CA VAL A 13 -3.04 -1.54 19.86
C VAL A 13 -3.80 -1.94 21.12
N LYS A 14 -3.11 -1.89 22.26
CA LYS A 14 -3.68 -2.21 23.56
C LYS A 14 -4.63 -1.09 23.98
N PHE A 15 -5.89 -1.25 23.63
CA PHE A 15 -6.96 -0.49 24.25
C PHE A 15 -7.26 -1.05 25.64
N ASP A 16 -7.87 -0.23 26.47
CA ASP A 16 -8.44 -0.69 27.74
C ASP A 16 -9.75 -1.47 27.41
N ASN A 17 -9.57 -2.70 26.91
CA ASN A 17 -10.58 -3.52 26.23
C ASN A 17 -11.65 -4.13 27.16
N ALA A 18 -11.77 -3.66 28.41
CA ALA A 18 -12.62 -4.32 29.41
C ALA A 18 -14.13 -4.28 29.09
N GLU A 19 -14.57 -3.38 28.21
CA GLU A 19 -15.99 -3.18 27.88
C GLU A 19 -16.34 -3.56 26.43
N VAL A 20 -15.36 -3.92 25.58
CA VAL A 20 -15.61 -4.33 24.19
C VAL A 20 -16.21 -5.73 24.16
N VAL A 21 -17.22 -5.93 23.32
CA VAL A 21 -17.94 -7.20 23.16
C VAL A 21 -18.00 -7.60 21.70
N ASP A 22 -18.13 -8.90 21.48
CA ASP A 22 -18.32 -9.41 20.12
C ASP A 22 -19.66 -8.93 19.55
N PRO A 23 -19.75 -8.75 18.22
CA PRO A 23 -21.00 -8.40 17.56
C PRO A 23 -22.10 -9.44 17.82
N ASP A 24 -23.32 -8.99 18.14
CA ASP A 24 -24.47 -9.90 18.25
C ASP A 24 -25.04 -10.26 16.88
N PHE A 25 -25.38 -11.54 16.71
CA PHE A 25 -25.94 -12.10 15.48
C PHE A 25 -27.39 -12.57 15.65
N ASP A 26 -28.08 -12.07 16.69
CA ASP A 26 -29.47 -12.43 16.95
C ASP A 26 -30.40 -11.95 15.82
N PRO A 27 -31.51 -12.68 15.58
CA PRO A 27 -32.55 -12.24 14.64
C PRO A 27 -33.03 -10.81 14.96
N PRO A 28 -33.28 -9.98 13.94
CA PRO A 28 -33.76 -8.61 14.16
C PRO A 28 -35.04 -8.58 15.02
N ALA A 29 -35.04 -7.70 16.02
CA ALA A 29 -36.22 -7.49 16.87
C ALA A 29 -37.41 -6.97 16.06
N LYS A 30 -38.63 -7.24 16.53
CA LYS A 30 -39.86 -6.77 15.86
C LYS A 30 -39.91 -5.24 15.87
N MET A 31 -40.00 -4.62 14.69
CA MET A 31 -39.99 -3.15 14.52
C MET A 31 -41.38 -2.51 14.40
N GLY A 32 -42.45 -3.32 14.47
CA GLY A 32 -43.82 -2.86 14.22
C GLY A 32 -44.08 -2.59 12.73
N ASN A 33 -45.33 -2.25 12.39
CA ASN A 33 -45.73 -1.90 11.02
C ASN A 33 -45.83 -0.36 10.90
N PRO A 34 -44.93 0.31 10.16
CA PRO A 34 -44.93 1.78 10.03
C PRO A 34 -46.24 2.37 9.49
N TYR A 35 -47.04 1.57 8.76
CA TYR A 35 -48.27 1.99 8.11
C TYR A 35 -49.52 1.88 9.00
N ILE A 36 -49.39 1.35 10.24
CA ILE A 36 -50.54 1.24 11.13
C ILE A 36 -51.07 2.64 11.53
N GLU A 37 -52.39 2.79 11.55
CA GLU A 37 -53.03 3.97 12.14
C GLU A 37 -52.89 3.90 13.66
N VAL A 38 -52.25 4.92 14.20
CA VAL A 38 -51.98 5.08 15.63
C VAL A 38 -53.01 6.06 16.19
N THR A 39 -54.07 5.51 16.80
CA THR A 39 -55.08 6.30 17.53
C THR A 39 -54.53 6.79 18.85
N GLU A 40 -55.16 7.79 19.47
CA GLU A 40 -54.72 8.31 20.77
C GLU A 40 -54.73 7.22 21.85
N GLU A 41 -55.71 6.32 21.85
CA GLU A 41 -55.76 5.19 22.80
C GLU A 41 -54.55 4.27 22.64
N LYS A 42 -54.09 4.03 21.41
CA LYS A 42 -52.86 3.24 21.15
C LYS A 42 -51.62 3.99 21.60
N LYS A 43 -51.57 5.32 21.47
CA LYS A 43 -50.44 6.13 21.96
C LYS A 43 -50.36 6.08 23.47
N GLU A 44 -51.47 6.26 24.17
CA GLU A 44 -51.56 6.18 25.63
C GLU A 44 -51.19 4.78 26.13
N ALA A 45 -51.72 3.72 25.50
CA ALA A 45 -51.36 2.35 25.82
C ALA A 45 -49.85 2.08 25.62
N ALA A 46 -49.26 2.58 24.52
CA ALA A 46 -47.83 2.47 24.27
C ALA A 46 -46.98 3.25 25.30
N GLN A 47 -47.45 4.42 25.74
CA GLN A 47 -46.79 5.20 26.80
C GLN A 47 -46.83 4.47 28.14
N LEU A 48 -47.96 3.83 28.48
CA LEU A 48 -48.07 3.02 29.71
C LEU A 48 -47.14 1.79 29.67
N LEU A 49 -47.05 1.11 28.52
CA LEU A 49 -46.11 0.00 28.36
C LEU A 49 -44.66 0.46 28.46
N LYS A 50 -44.35 1.65 27.93
CA LYS A 50 -43.03 2.28 28.09
C LYS A 50 -42.72 2.55 29.57
N SER A 51 -43.66 3.09 30.35
CA SER A 51 -43.40 3.35 31.78
C SER A 51 -43.12 2.05 32.52
N LYS A 52 -43.93 1.01 32.31
CA LYS A 52 -43.70 -0.33 32.86
C LYS A 52 -42.36 -0.93 32.46
N ALA A 53 -41.93 -0.68 31.21
CA ALA A 53 -40.61 -1.11 30.77
C ALA A 53 -39.47 -0.38 31.50
N MET A 54 -39.62 0.93 31.74
CA MET A 54 -38.63 1.70 32.52
C MET A 54 -38.56 1.19 33.96
N ASP A 55 -39.70 0.87 34.57
CA ASP A 55 -39.75 0.26 35.91
C ASP A 55 -39.01 -1.09 35.93
N ALA A 56 -39.26 -1.94 34.92
CA ALA A 56 -38.55 -3.21 34.76
C ALA A 56 -37.02 -3.02 34.56
N VAL A 57 -36.58 -1.95 33.89
CA VAL A 57 -35.15 -1.59 33.77
C VAL A 57 -34.56 -1.22 35.13
N LEU A 58 -35.29 -0.48 35.97
CA LEU A 58 -34.86 -0.12 37.33
C LEU A 58 -34.76 -1.35 38.23
N GLU A 59 -35.67 -2.31 38.06
CA GLU A 59 -35.65 -3.62 38.74
C GLU A 59 -34.57 -4.58 38.18
N GLY A 60 -33.85 -4.20 37.12
CA GLY A 60 -32.82 -5.03 36.47
C GLY A 60 -33.38 -6.14 35.56
N LYS A 61 -34.69 -6.21 35.34
CA LYS A 61 -35.36 -7.19 34.46
C LYS A 61 -35.31 -6.74 33.00
N LEU A 62 -34.11 -6.75 32.42
CA LEU A 62 -33.85 -6.20 31.08
C LEU A 62 -34.60 -6.91 29.94
N ASN A 63 -34.76 -8.24 30.01
CA ASN A 63 -35.50 -8.99 28.98
C ASN A 63 -37.00 -8.63 29.01
N GLU A 64 -37.60 -8.55 30.21
CA GLU A 64 -39.00 -8.13 30.34
C GLU A 64 -39.19 -6.70 29.80
N ALA A 65 -38.24 -5.79 30.07
CA ALA A 65 -38.28 -4.44 29.52
C ALA A 65 -38.29 -4.42 27.98
N ILE A 66 -37.52 -5.30 27.32
CA ILE A 66 -37.53 -5.43 25.85
C ILE A 66 -38.89 -5.91 25.35
N ASP A 67 -39.48 -6.90 26.02
CA ASP A 67 -40.79 -7.44 25.62
C ASP A 67 -41.86 -6.34 25.71
N ARG A 68 -41.91 -5.61 26.82
CA ARG A 68 -42.83 -4.48 27.01
C ARG A 68 -42.61 -3.35 25.98
N LEU A 69 -41.34 -3.01 25.69
CA LEU A 69 -41.03 -2.00 24.67
C LEU A 69 -41.39 -2.49 23.27
N THR A 70 -41.25 -3.79 23.00
CA THR A 70 -41.62 -4.38 21.71
C THR A 70 -43.14 -4.35 21.52
N GLU A 71 -43.91 -4.67 22.55
CA GLU A 71 -45.37 -4.47 22.54
C GLU A 71 -45.73 -3.00 22.31
N ALA A 72 -45.05 -2.07 22.99
CA ALA A 72 -45.26 -0.63 22.81
C ALA A 72 -44.98 -0.17 21.37
N ILE A 73 -43.92 -0.67 20.74
CA ILE A 73 -43.54 -0.35 19.35
C ILE A 73 -44.57 -0.90 18.36
N VAL A 74 -45.14 -2.09 18.61
CA VAL A 74 -46.20 -2.63 17.75
C VAL A 74 -47.46 -1.76 17.80
N LEU A 75 -47.77 -1.17 18.96
CA LEU A 75 -48.91 -0.24 19.11
C LEU A 75 -48.63 1.15 18.52
N ASN A 76 -47.41 1.66 18.68
CA ASN A 76 -46.99 2.97 18.15
C ASN A 76 -45.60 2.92 17.50
N PRO A 77 -45.50 2.44 16.25
CA PRO A 77 -44.24 2.32 15.53
C PRO A 77 -43.72 3.67 14.98
N LYS A 78 -44.42 4.77 15.22
CA LYS A 78 -44.01 6.12 14.81
C LYS A 78 -43.35 6.92 15.95
N SER A 79 -43.13 6.30 17.11
CA SER A 79 -42.49 6.95 18.25
C SER A 79 -40.98 6.67 18.27
N ALA A 80 -40.18 7.68 17.94
CA ALA A 80 -38.71 7.61 18.04
C ALA A 80 -38.23 7.24 19.45
N ILE A 81 -38.91 7.75 20.48
CA ILE A 81 -38.54 7.56 21.88
C ILE A 81 -38.65 6.09 22.30
N LEU A 82 -39.60 5.32 21.74
CA LEU A 82 -39.75 3.89 22.06
C LEU A 82 -38.55 3.09 21.53
N PHE A 83 -38.16 3.33 20.29
CA PHE A 83 -36.97 2.71 19.69
C PHE A 83 -35.69 3.11 20.44
N ALA A 84 -35.47 4.40 20.71
CA ALA A 84 -34.31 4.86 21.47
C ALA A 84 -34.25 4.27 22.88
N SER A 85 -35.41 4.10 23.52
CA SER A 85 -35.50 3.47 24.84
C SER A 85 -35.16 1.98 24.79
N ARG A 86 -35.59 1.26 23.77
CA ARG A 86 -35.24 -0.16 23.57
C ARG A 86 -33.77 -0.34 23.21
N ALA A 87 -33.21 0.55 22.41
CA ALA A 87 -31.77 0.60 22.11
C ALA A 87 -30.93 0.73 23.40
N THR A 88 -31.31 1.63 24.33
CA THR A 88 -30.61 1.75 25.63
C THR A 88 -30.64 0.44 26.43
N VAL A 89 -31.75 -0.31 26.38
CA VAL A 89 -31.85 -1.61 27.06
C VAL A 89 -30.96 -2.67 26.37
N PHE A 90 -30.89 -2.66 25.05
CA PHE A 90 -29.97 -3.53 24.30
C PHE A 90 -28.49 -3.24 24.59
N VAL A 91 -28.12 -1.97 24.74
CA VAL A 91 -26.77 -1.58 25.22
C VAL A 91 -26.48 -2.20 26.58
N LYS A 92 -27.41 -2.11 27.54
CA LYS A 92 -27.26 -2.73 28.88
C LYS A 92 -27.13 -4.26 28.82
N LEU A 93 -27.76 -4.90 27.83
CA LEU A 93 -27.65 -6.33 27.56
C LEU A 93 -26.42 -6.72 26.74
N LYS A 94 -25.54 -5.76 26.39
CA LYS A 94 -24.37 -5.99 25.54
C LYS A 94 -24.72 -6.56 24.16
N LYS A 95 -25.83 -6.09 23.57
CA LYS A 95 -26.28 -6.43 22.20
C LYS A 95 -26.18 -5.20 21.27
N PRO A 96 -24.97 -4.80 20.87
CA PRO A 96 -24.74 -3.54 20.16
C PRO A 96 -25.35 -3.44 18.75
N ASN A 97 -25.42 -4.51 17.96
CA ASN A 97 -26.04 -4.51 16.63
C ASN A 97 -27.56 -4.35 16.72
N ALA A 98 -28.22 -5.04 17.67
CA ALA A 98 -29.62 -4.80 17.95
C ALA A 98 -29.89 -3.35 18.38
N ALA A 99 -29.05 -2.79 19.27
CA ALA A 99 -29.13 -1.40 19.69
C ALA A 99 -28.96 -0.42 18.51
N ASN A 100 -27.98 -0.66 17.62
CA ASN A 100 -27.73 0.17 16.45
C ASN A 100 -28.97 0.23 15.53
N ARG A 101 -29.59 -0.91 15.24
CA ARG A 101 -30.81 -0.98 14.40
C ARG A 101 -31.95 -0.15 14.96
N ASP A 102 -32.16 -0.22 16.28
CA ASP A 102 -33.21 0.55 16.96
C ASP A 102 -32.90 2.04 17.01
N ALA A 103 -31.66 2.41 17.32
CA ALA A 103 -31.27 3.80 17.38
C ALA A 103 -31.31 4.47 15.99
N ASP A 104 -30.90 3.76 14.93
CA ASP A 104 -31.05 4.21 13.55
C ASP A 104 -32.54 4.38 13.16
N ALA A 105 -33.41 3.45 13.59
CA ALA A 105 -34.84 3.59 13.38
C ALA A 105 -35.43 4.80 14.13
N ALA A 106 -34.93 5.07 15.34
CA ALA A 106 -35.31 6.25 16.11
C ALA A 106 -34.91 7.55 15.38
N LEU A 107 -33.68 7.64 14.88
CA LEU A 107 -33.17 8.82 14.18
C LEU A 107 -33.83 9.04 12.81
N LYS A 108 -34.29 7.98 12.14
CA LYS A 108 -35.12 8.10 10.94
C LYS A 108 -36.47 8.78 11.21
N ILE A 109 -36.99 8.63 12.42
CA ILE A 109 -38.25 9.26 12.84
C ILE A 109 -37.99 10.67 13.39
N ASP A 110 -37.00 10.82 14.28
CA ASP A 110 -36.60 12.08 14.89
C ASP A 110 -35.07 12.24 14.85
N PRO A 111 -34.54 13.02 13.88
CA PRO A 111 -33.11 13.26 13.75
C PRO A 111 -32.47 14.08 14.88
N HIS A 112 -33.26 14.71 15.75
CA HIS A 112 -32.78 15.57 16.85
C HIS A 112 -32.89 14.89 18.21
N LEU A 113 -33.11 13.57 18.24
CA LEU A 113 -33.24 12.82 19.48
C LEU A 113 -31.87 12.47 20.09
N ALA A 114 -31.43 13.24 21.09
CA ALA A 114 -30.15 13.04 21.79
C ALA A 114 -29.98 11.61 22.34
N LYS A 115 -31.06 11.03 22.90
CA LYS A 115 -31.05 9.67 23.46
C LYS A 115 -30.70 8.59 22.42
N ALA A 116 -31.07 8.80 21.16
CA ALA A 116 -30.74 7.85 20.09
C ALA A 116 -29.25 7.91 19.72
N TYR A 117 -28.68 9.11 19.60
CA TYR A 117 -27.23 9.28 19.41
C TYR A 117 -26.42 8.72 20.59
N LYS A 118 -26.88 8.95 21.84
CA LYS A 118 -26.25 8.35 23.03
C LYS A 118 -26.24 6.83 22.94
N ALA A 119 -27.37 6.22 22.56
CA ALA A 119 -27.45 4.77 22.38
C ALA A 119 -26.49 4.27 21.28
N LEU A 120 -26.41 4.95 20.12
CA LEU A 120 -25.47 4.62 19.03
C LEU A 120 -24.02 4.70 19.47
N GLY A 121 -23.64 5.80 20.12
CA GLY A 121 -22.28 5.99 20.59
C GLY A 121 -21.86 4.91 21.59
N MET A 122 -22.76 4.54 22.51
CA MET A 122 -22.54 3.42 23.43
C MET A 122 -22.43 2.07 22.72
N SER A 123 -23.32 1.75 21.78
CA SER A 123 -23.27 0.46 21.06
C SER A 123 -22.07 0.35 20.13
N ARG A 124 -21.62 1.44 19.51
CA ARG A 124 -20.40 1.47 18.68
C ARG A 124 -19.13 1.39 19.52
N ALA A 125 -19.12 2.01 20.71
CA ALA A 125 -18.04 1.85 21.68
C ALA A 125 -17.93 0.39 22.17
N LEU A 126 -19.06 -0.28 22.42
CA LEU A 126 -19.11 -1.71 22.73
C LEU A 126 -18.52 -2.58 21.60
N LEU A 127 -18.61 -2.16 20.34
CA LEU A 127 -18.01 -2.85 19.19
C LEU A 127 -16.53 -2.48 18.94
N GLY A 128 -15.95 -1.58 19.75
CA GLY A 128 -14.60 -1.06 19.53
C GLY A 128 -14.49 -0.07 18.37
N LEU A 129 -15.61 0.44 17.83
CA LEU A 129 -15.65 1.44 16.78
C LEU A 129 -15.52 2.85 17.36
N TRP A 130 -14.36 3.14 17.98
CA TRP A 130 -14.16 4.32 18.83
C TRP A 130 -14.33 5.65 18.12
N GLU A 131 -13.86 5.79 16.88
CA GLU A 131 -13.96 7.04 16.12
C GLU A 131 -15.42 7.42 15.83
N ILE A 132 -16.19 6.44 15.34
CA ILE A 132 -17.61 6.62 15.04
C ILE A 132 -18.39 6.88 16.33
N ALA A 133 -18.08 6.12 17.39
CA ALA A 133 -18.68 6.30 18.70
C ALA A 133 -18.43 7.70 19.28
N ALA A 134 -17.23 8.26 19.14
CA ALA A 134 -16.91 9.62 19.58
C ALA A 134 -17.80 10.64 18.87
N SER A 135 -17.93 10.51 17.55
CA SER A 135 -18.79 11.39 16.74
C SER A 135 -20.25 11.37 17.20
N ASP A 136 -20.83 10.19 17.44
CA ASP A 136 -22.22 10.10 17.89
C ASP A 136 -22.41 10.67 19.30
N LEU A 137 -21.48 10.40 20.22
CA LEU A 137 -21.53 10.94 21.59
C LEU A 137 -21.37 12.47 21.61
N HIS A 138 -20.59 13.04 20.68
CA HIS A 138 -20.52 14.48 20.50
C HIS A 138 -21.86 15.08 20.06
N GLU A 139 -22.53 14.50 19.06
CA GLU A 139 -23.85 14.97 18.64
C GLU A 139 -24.89 14.79 19.75
N ALA A 140 -24.83 13.69 20.51
CA ALA A 140 -25.66 13.49 21.70
C ALA A 140 -25.45 14.63 22.71
N SER A 141 -24.20 14.90 23.10
CA SER A 141 -23.85 15.93 24.08
C SER A 141 -24.16 17.35 23.62
N LYS A 142 -24.18 17.61 22.31
CA LYS A 142 -24.54 18.89 21.71
C LYS A 142 -26.05 19.14 21.75
N LEU A 143 -26.84 18.08 21.60
CA LEU A 143 -28.30 18.15 21.66
C LEU A 143 -28.80 18.17 23.10
N ASP A 144 -28.26 17.32 23.97
CA ASP A 144 -28.61 17.24 25.38
C ASP A 144 -27.37 16.86 26.21
N PHE A 145 -26.94 17.77 27.08
CA PHE A 145 -25.78 17.53 27.92
C PHE A 145 -26.15 16.58 29.07
N ASP A 146 -25.36 15.52 29.20
CA ASP A 146 -25.53 14.50 30.22
C ASP A 146 -24.16 14.08 30.77
N GLU A 147 -24.04 14.01 32.10
CA GLU A 147 -22.76 13.74 32.77
C GLU A 147 -22.22 12.36 32.42
N GLU A 148 -23.09 11.34 32.36
CA GLU A 148 -22.72 9.98 31.95
C GLU A 148 -22.16 9.97 30.53
N THR A 149 -22.84 10.65 29.60
CA THR A 149 -22.39 10.81 28.20
C THR A 149 -21.04 11.51 28.12
N SER A 150 -20.82 12.57 28.91
CA SER A 150 -19.54 13.29 28.93
C SER A 150 -18.38 12.41 29.44
N THR A 151 -18.62 11.61 30.48
CA THR A 151 -17.58 10.70 30.99
C THR A 151 -17.23 9.59 30.00
N LEU A 152 -18.24 9.04 29.30
CA LEU A 152 -18.04 8.04 28.27
C LEU A 152 -17.28 8.62 27.07
N LEU A 153 -17.68 9.81 26.62
CA LEU A 153 -17.05 10.52 25.50
C LEU A 153 -15.53 10.65 25.70
N LYS A 154 -15.09 11.07 26.90
CA LYS A 154 -13.65 11.16 27.22
C LYS A 154 -12.90 9.83 27.07
N LYS A 155 -13.52 8.71 27.47
CA LYS A 155 -12.92 7.37 27.32
C LYS A 155 -12.81 6.99 25.84
N VAL A 156 -13.88 7.22 25.09
CA VAL A 156 -13.98 6.89 23.66
C VAL A 156 -13.02 7.74 22.84
N GLU A 157 -12.92 9.04 23.09
CA GLU A 157 -11.96 9.96 22.48
C GLU A 157 -10.51 9.52 22.74
N ALA A 158 -10.18 9.11 23.97
CA ALA A 158 -8.84 8.63 24.29
C ALA A 158 -8.45 7.38 23.49
N ASN A 159 -9.41 6.48 23.24
CA ASN A 159 -9.19 5.30 22.40
C ASN A 159 -9.15 5.65 20.90
N ALA A 160 -10.02 6.55 20.43
CA ALA A 160 -10.01 7.04 19.04
C ALA A 160 -8.67 7.73 18.71
N LYS A 161 -8.16 8.57 19.61
CA LYS A 161 -6.86 9.24 19.43
C LYS A 161 -5.70 8.25 19.32
N LYS A 162 -5.72 7.15 20.08
CA LYS A 162 -4.70 6.09 19.96
C LYS A 162 -4.75 5.40 18.60
N ILE A 163 -5.94 5.23 18.02
CA ILE A 163 -6.10 4.68 16.66
C ILE A 163 -5.51 5.66 15.64
N GLU A 164 -5.88 6.93 15.74
CA GLU A 164 -5.41 7.98 14.84
C GLU A 164 -3.89 8.12 14.88
N GLU A 165 -3.29 8.29 16.06
CA GLU A 165 -1.83 8.36 16.25
C GLU A 165 -1.11 7.13 15.69
N HIS A 166 -1.74 5.95 15.84
CA HIS A 166 -1.21 4.72 15.30
C HIS A 166 -1.24 4.71 13.76
N TRP A 167 -2.36 5.08 13.15
CA TRP A 167 -2.49 5.14 11.68
C TRP A 167 -1.59 6.22 11.06
N GLU A 168 -1.46 7.39 11.70
CA GLU A 168 -0.53 8.44 11.27
C GLU A 168 0.91 7.94 11.26
N LYS A 169 1.35 7.27 12.34
CA LYS A 169 2.69 6.69 12.42
C LYS A 169 2.89 5.63 11.33
N HIS A 170 1.88 4.81 11.07
CA HIS A 170 1.94 3.80 10.03
C HIS A 170 2.05 4.42 8.62
N GLU A 171 1.26 5.46 8.33
CA GLU A 171 1.31 6.19 7.08
C GLU A 171 2.69 6.86 6.87
N GLN A 172 3.27 7.45 7.92
CA GLN A 172 4.61 8.02 7.89
C GLN A 172 5.66 6.96 7.54
N LEU A 173 5.62 5.78 8.17
CA LEU A 173 6.55 4.69 7.89
C LEU A 173 6.43 4.18 6.44
N CYS A 174 5.21 4.10 5.90
CA CYS A 174 4.98 3.76 4.50
C CYS A 174 5.61 4.81 3.56
N LYS A 175 5.36 6.10 3.79
CA LYS A 175 5.94 7.20 3.00
C LYS A 175 7.47 7.21 3.06
N GLU A 176 8.06 7.03 4.24
CA GLU A 176 9.50 6.95 4.41
C GLU A 176 10.11 5.78 3.64
N ARG A 177 9.46 4.61 3.66
CA ARG A 177 9.90 3.43 2.89
C ARG A 177 9.83 3.67 1.39
N GLU A 178 8.78 4.31 0.90
CA GLU A 178 8.64 4.66 -0.52
C GLU A 178 9.72 5.64 -0.96
N ILE A 179 9.95 6.71 -0.18
CA ILE A 179 11.01 7.68 -0.44
C ILE A 179 12.38 7.00 -0.44
N ARG A 180 12.65 6.12 0.53
CA ARG A 180 13.91 5.37 0.59
C ARG A 180 14.11 4.46 -0.63
N LYS A 181 13.06 3.75 -1.07
CA LYS A 181 13.11 2.92 -2.28
C LYS A 181 13.36 3.77 -3.53
N ALA A 182 12.67 4.91 -3.65
CA ALA A 182 12.83 5.83 -4.77
C ALA A 182 14.24 6.45 -4.81
N GLU A 183 14.81 6.79 -3.66
CA GLU A 183 16.17 7.32 -3.56
C GLU A 183 17.22 6.27 -3.95
N ILE A 184 17.05 5.01 -3.50
CA ILE A 184 17.92 3.90 -3.91
C ILE A 184 17.85 3.70 -5.43
N GLU A 185 16.66 3.69 -6.01
CA GLU A 185 16.48 3.53 -7.45
C GLU A 185 17.07 4.72 -8.23
N ARG A 186 16.88 5.95 -7.73
CA ARG A 186 17.50 7.14 -8.32
C ARG A 186 19.02 7.08 -8.30
N GLN A 187 19.61 6.64 -7.19
CA GLN A 187 21.06 6.46 -7.06
C GLN A 187 21.56 5.37 -8.01
N ARG A 188 20.83 4.27 -8.14
CA ARG A 188 21.13 3.21 -9.10
C ARG A 188 21.11 3.72 -10.53
N LEU A 189 20.04 4.40 -10.95
CA LEU A 189 19.93 4.98 -12.29
C LEU A 189 21.01 6.02 -12.57
N ALA A 190 21.35 6.85 -11.58
CA ALA A 190 22.45 7.82 -11.71
C ALA A 190 23.80 7.13 -11.86
N GLN A 191 24.04 6.04 -11.12
CA GLN A 191 25.25 5.24 -11.24
C GLN A 191 25.31 4.52 -12.60
N GLU A 192 24.22 3.90 -13.06
CA GLU A 192 24.13 3.26 -14.37
C GLU A 192 24.34 4.28 -15.50
N ALA A 193 23.75 5.47 -15.40
CA ALA A 193 23.96 6.56 -16.36
C ALA A 193 25.41 7.06 -16.38
N LYS A 194 26.06 7.16 -15.21
CA LYS A 194 27.48 7.50 -15.11
C LYS A 194 28.36 6.44 -15.79
N VAL A 195 28.11 5.16 -15.52
CA VAL A 195 28.84 4.05 -16.16
C VAL A 195 28.60 4.05 -17.68
N ALA A 196 27.38 4.31 -18.14
CA ALA A 196 27.07 4.41 -19.56
C ALA A 196 27.81 5.60 -20.22
N SER A 197 27.84 6.76 -19.56
CA SER A 197 28.61 7.93 -20.01
C SER A 197 30.11 7.62 -20.14
N ASP A 198 30.68 6.88 -19.19
CA ASP A 198 32.09 6.48 -19.24
C ASP A 198 32.41 5.52 -20.42
N LEU A 199 31.40 4.86 -20.98
CA LEU A 199 31.53 3.95 -22.13
C LEU A 199 31.37 4.64 -23.50
N LYS A 200 31.16 5.96 -23.54
CA LYS A 200 31.11 6.78 -24.75
C LYS A 200 30.24 6.18 -25.87
N ASP A 201 28.94 6.04 -25.60
CA ASP A 201 27.96 5.47 -26.53
C ASP A 201 28.07 6.12 -27.93
N GLY A 202 28.32 5.30 -28.95
CA GLY A 202 28.47 5.74 -30.35
C GLY A 202 29.89 6.07 -30.81
N GLU A 203 30.88 6.03 -29.92
CA GLU A 203 32.29 6.30 -30.23
C GLU A 203 33.16 5.06 -30.00
N VAL A 204 34.35 5.07 -30.61
CA VAL A 204 35.38 4.05 -30.36
C VAL A 204 36.30 4.51 -29.23
N ILE A 205 36.41 3.72 -28.18
CA ILE A 205 37.33 3.97 -27.07
C ILE A 205 38.70 3.38 -27.41
N VAL A 206 39.71 4.25 -27.50
CA VAL A 206 41.12 3.83 -27.66
C VAL A 206 41.70 3.51 -26.30
N ILE A 207 42.12 2.26 -26.12
CA ILE A 207 42.65 1.72 -24.86
C ILE A 207 44.17 1.90 -24.82
N LYS A 208 44.68 2.41 -23.70
CA LYS A 208 46.12 2.67 -23.48
C LYS A 208 46.77 1.75 -22.47
N SER A 209 45.99 0.95 -21.74
CA SER A 209 46.52 0.02 -20.74
C SER A 209 45.61 -1.19 -20.55
N VAL A 210 46.18 -2.30 -20.07
CA VAL A 210 45.42 -3.51 -19.68
C VAL A 210 44.42 -3.21 -18.55
N GLY A 211 44.79 -2.34 -17.60
CA GLY A 211 43.89 -1.93 -16.52
C GLY A 211 42.65 -1.20 -17.05
N GLU A 212 42.82 -0.33 -18.05
CA GLU A 212 41.72 0.36 -18.71
C GLU A 212 40.83 -0.60 -19.50
N LEU A 213 41.42 -1.57 -20.21
CA LEU A 213 40.68 -2.62 -20.93
C LEU A 213 39.76 -3.39 -19.98
N ASN A 214 40.31 -3.88 -18.87
CA ASN A 214 39.55 -4.65 -17.89
C ASN A 214 38.46 -3.82 -17.22
N ALA A 215 38.73 -2.54 -16.92
CA ALA A 215 37.73 -1.63 -16.36
C ALA A 215 36.53 -1.41 -17.31
N LYS A 216 36.79 -1.21 -18.61
CA LYS A 216 35.73 -1.02 -19.61
C LYS A 216 34.94 -2.29 -19.88
N LEU A 217 35.58 -3.46 -19.88
CA LEU A 217 34.90 -4.75 -20.00
C LEU A 217 34.01 -5.05 -18.78
N LYS A 218 34.48 -4.71 -17.58
CA LYS A 218 33.68 -4.82 -16.35
C LYS A 218 32.46 -3.90 -16.39
N ALA A 219 32.64 -2.63 -16.77
CA ALA A 219 31.55 -1.67 -16.93
C ALA A 219 30.52 -2.12 -17.99
N ALA A 220 30.97 -2.66 -19.12
CA ALA A 220 30.07 -3.23 -20.14
C ALA A 220 29.26 -4.42 -19.60
N THR A 221 29.89 -5.26 -18.76
CA THR A 221 29.23 -6.40 -18.10
C THR A 221 28.20 -5.95 -17.07
N GLU A 222 28.51 -4.93 -16.27
CA GLU A 222 27.58 -4.34 -15.28
C GLU A 222 26.30 -3.80 -15.94
N LEU A 223 26.40 -3.25 -17.15
CA LEU A 223 25.26 -2.78 -17.94
C LEU A 223 24.66 -3.84 -18.86
N SER A 224 25.14 -5.09 -18.82
CA SER A 224 24.72 -6.18 -19.71
C SER A 224 24.81 -5.82 -21.22
N ARG A 225 25.80 -5.01 -21.59
CA ARG A 225 26.05 -4.55 -22.96
C ARG A 225 27.08 -5.44 -23.66
N LEU A 226 26.95 -5.58 -24.98
CA LEU A 226 27.95 -6.24 -25.82
C LEU A 226 29.20 -5.36 -25.92
N ALA A 227 30.36 -5.91 -25.60
CA ALA A 227 31.66 -5.27 -25.82
C ALA A 227 32.38 -5.90 -27.01
N ILE A 228 32.91 -5.07 -27.89
CA ILE A 228 33.63 -5.48 -29.10
C ILE A 228 35.05 -4.93 -28.97
N ILE A 229 36.03 -5.81 -29.07
CA ILE A 229 37.45 -5.47 -28.92
C ILE A 229 38.10 -5.66 -30.29
N TYR A 230 38.69 -4.57 -30.81
CA TYR A 230 39.43 -4.57 -32.05
C TYR A 230 40.92 -4.40 -31.77
N PHE A 231 41.70 -5.44 -32.08
CA PHE A 231 43.15 -5.41 -32.02
C PHE A 231 43.72 -4.94 -33.37
N THR A 232 44.59 -3.93 -33.33
CA THR A 232 45.19 -3.27 -34.51
C THR A 232 46.67 -2.97 -34.28
N ALA A 233 47.38 -2.64 -35.37
CA ALA A 233 48.75 -2.08 -35.33
C ALA A 233 48.92 -1.04 -36.45
N LYS A 234 49.86 -0.11 -36.32
CA LYS A 234 50.04 0.98 -37.31
C LYS A 234 50.66 0.49 -38.62
N TRP A 235 51.53 -0.50 -38.55
CA TRP A 235 52.17 -1.13 -39.70
C TRP A 235 51.25 -2.09 -40.48
N CYS A 236 50.09 -2.44 -39.94
CA CYS A 236 49.15 -3.36 -40.58
C CYS A 236 48.35 -2.67 -41.69
N GLY A 237 48.64 -3.03 -42.95
CA GLY A 237 47.93 -2.54 -44.14
C GLY A 237 46.39 -2.74 -44.08
N PRO A 238 45.88 -3.96 -43.85
CA PRO A 238 44.45 -4.24 -43.74
C PRO A 238 43.75 -3.45 -42.62
N CYS A 239 44.44 -3.22 -41.50
CA CYS A 239 43.91 -2.51 -40.34
C CYS A 239 43.58 -1.04 -40.64
N ARG A 240 44.37 -0.40 -41.53
CA ARG A 240 44.11 0.97 -41.99
C ARG A 240 42.79 1.07 -42.76
N TYR A 241 42.41 0.02 -43.50
CA TYR A 241 41.14 -0.03 -44.24
C TYR A 241 39.93 -0.32 -43.33
N ILE A 242 40.12 -1.11 -42.27
CA ILE A 242 39.02 -1.55 -41.39
C ILE A 242 38.70 -0.51 -40.31
N SER A 243 39.70 0.23 -39.82
CA SER A 243 39.52 1.25 -38.77
C SER A 243 38.37 2.24 -39.02
N PRO A 244 38.25 2.93 -40.17
CA PRO A 244 37.15 3.87 -40.40
C PRO A 244 35.78 3.20 -40.48
N LYS A 245 35.73 1.94 -40.90
CA LYS A 245 34.47 1.16 -40.95
C LYS A 245 34.04 0.70 -39.55
N TYR A 246 35.01 0.40 -38.68
CA TYR A 246 34.76 0.08 -37.29
C TYR A 246 34.19 1.29 -36.52
N GLU A 247 34.71 2.49 -36.80
CA GLU A 247 34.17 3.74 -36.26
C GLU A 247 32.73 4.00 -36.74
N ALA A 248 32.43 3.71 -38.02
CA ALA A 248 31.06 3.79 -38.53
C ALA A 248 30.10 2.79 -37.87
N LEU A 249 30.58 1.59 -37.51
CA LEU A 249 29.80 0.60 -36.76
C LEU A 249 29.52 1.07 -35.33
N ALA A 250 30.46 1.76 -34.68
CA ALA A 250 30.25 2.35 -33.36
C ALA A 250 29.09 3.36 -33.37
N ALA A 251 29.09 4.27 -34.35
CA ALA A 251 27.99 5.23 -34.52
C ALA A 251 26.64 4.56 -34.84
N LYS A 252 26.66 3.43 -35.56
CA LYS A 252 25.45 2.66 -35.92
C LYS A 252 24.85 1.89 -34.74
N TYR A 253 25.68 1.43 -33.80
CA TYR A 253 25.28 0.62 -32.66
C TYR A 253 25.69 1.26 -31.32
N PRO A 254 25.10 2.40 -30.92
CA PRO A 254 25.54 3.16 -29.75
C PRO A 254 25.38 2.41 -28.41
N LYS A 255 24.56 1.35 -28.36
CA LYS A 255 24.39 0.50 -27.17
C LYS A 255 25.47 -0.56 -26.99
N ALA A 256 26.27 -0.83 -28.02
CA ALA A 256 27.41 -1.73 -27.95
C ALA A 256 28.68 -0.92 -27.68
N VAL A 257 29.60 -1.48 -26.90
CA VAL A 257 30.85 -0.83 -26.50
C VAL A 257 31.94 -1.19 -27.50
N PHE A 258 32.50 -0.20 -28.19
CA PHE A 258 33.55 -0.41 -29.18
C PHE A 258 34.91 -0.02 -28.59
N LEU A 259 35.76 -1.02 -28.38
CA LEU A 259 37.12 -0.86 -27.86
C LEU A 259 38.14 -1.08 -28.97
N LYS A 260 39.18 -0.26 -29.01
CA LYS A 260 40.31 -0.36 -29.94
C LYS A 260 41.60 -0.45 -29.14
N VAL A 261 42.36 -1.50 -29.38
CA VAL A 261 43.64 -1.79 -28.71
C VAL A 261 44.73 -1.82 -29.76
N ASP A 262 45.72 -0.92 -29.64
CA ASP A 262 46.94 -0.97 -30.44
C ASP A 262 47.94 -1.87 -29.73
N ILE A 263 48.32 -2.96 -30.37
CA ILE A 263 49.24 -3.95 -29.79
C ILE A 263 50.67 -3.42 -29.61
N GLU A 264 51.03 -2.33 -30.30
CA GLU A 264 52.33 -1.67 -30.14
C GLU A 264 52.32 -0.69 -28.96
N GLU A 265 51.16 -0.21 -28.54
CA GLU A 265 51.02 0.76 -27.43
C GLU A 265 50.65 0.08 -26.11
N VAL A 266 50.02 -1.10 -26.16
CA VAL A 266 49.61 -1.87 -24.98
C VAL A 266 50.28 -3.25 -25.00
N GLU A 267 51.50 -3.30 -24.46
CA GLU A 267 52.22 -4.55 -24.19
C GLU A 267 51.38 -5.46 -23.26
N ASP A 268 51.55 -6.79 -23.38
CA ASP A 268 50.79 -7.84 -22.66
C ASP A 268 49.28 -7.96 -22.98
N SER A 269 48.69 -7.06 -23.78
CA SER A 269 47.28 -7.15 -24.17
C SER A 269 46.97 -8.36 -25.07
N THR A 270 47.95 -8.85 -25.81
CA THR A 270 47.84 -10.01 -26.71
C THR A 270 47.74 -11.32 -25.95
N ASP A 271 48.32 -11.40 -24.75
CA ASP A 271 48.38 -12.62 -23.94
C ASP A 271 47.04 -12.87 -23.22
N LEU A 272 46.32 -11.81 -22.88
CA LEU A 272 45.01 -11.88 -22.21
C LEU A 272 43.94 -12.59 -23.03
N LEU A 273 43.97 -12.43 -24.35
CA LEU A 273 42.98 -12.99 -25.27
C LEU A 273 43.60 -13.91 -26.33
N ASN A 274 44.87 -14.31 -26.13
CA ASN A 274 45.63 -15.20 -27.03
C ASN A 274 45.54 -14.74 -28.50
N VAL A 275 45.87 -13.45 -28.74
CA VAL A 275 45.81 -12.82 -30.06
C VAL A 275 46.99 -13.29 -30.91
N ARG A 276 46.72 -13.99 -32.02
CA ARG A 276 47.76 -14.59 -32.88
C ARG A 276 47.95 -13.89 -34.22
N SER A 277 46.99 -13.08 -34.66
CA SER A 277 47.06 -12.33 -35.91
C SER A 277 46.23 -11.06 -35.81
N ILE A 278 46.54 -10.07 -36.65
CA ILE A 278 45.92 -8.74 -36.65
C ILE A 278 45.58 -8.38 -38.10
N PRO A 279 44.41 -7.79 -38.40
CA PRO A 279 43.34 -7.36 -37.49
C PRO A 279 42.55 -8.53 -36.88
N CYS A 280 42.14 -8.40 -35.61
CA CYS A 280 41.31 -9.41 -34.94
C CYS A 280 40.20 -8.76 -34.10
N PHE A 281 39.05 -9.43 -34.04
CA PHE A 281 37.87 -8.99 -33.30
C PHE A 281 37.45 -10.02 -32.25
N TYR A 282 37.12 -9.52 -31.07
CA TYR A 282 36.52 -10.31 -29.99
C TYR A 282 35.21 -9.68 -29.56
N LEU A 283 34.18 -10.50 -29.41
CA LEU A 283 32.89 -10.09 -28.88
C LEU A 283 32.74 -10.71 -27.50
N SER A 284 32.50 -9.87 -26.50
CA SER A 284 32.28 -10.24 -25.11
C SER A 284 30.90 -9.79 -24.67
N GLN A 285 30.11 -10.70 -24.11
CA GLN A 285 28.80 -10.40 -23.54
C GLN A 285 28.70 -11.06 -22.17
N ASN A 286 28.32 -10.29 -21.14
CA ASN A 286 28.19 -10.77 -19.76
C ASN A 286 29.44 -11.49 -19.21
N GLY A 287 30.64 -10.99 -19.56
CA GLY A 287 31.91 -11.59 -19.14
C GLY A 287 32.32 -12.86 -19.89
N VAL A 288 31.57 -13.28 -20.92
CA VAL A 288 31.87 -14.46 -21.74
C VAL A 288 32.18 -14.03 -23.18
N ILE A 289 33.20 -14.64 -23.77
CA ILE A 289 33.53 -14.44 -25.19
C ILE A 289 32.51 -15.19 -26.04
N VAL A 290 31.65 -14.45 -26.74
CA VAL A 290 30.58 -14.98 -27.60
C VAL A 290 30.97 -15.09 -29.07
N GLY A 291 32.10 -14.48 -29.46
CA GLY A 291 32.65 -14.60 -30.80
C GLY A 291 34.13 -14.23 -30.84
N GLN A 292 34.93 -15.03 -31.54
CA GLN A 292 36.35 -14.78 -31.82
C GLN A 292 36.61 -14.92 -33.32
N GLY A 293 37.31 -13.95 -33.90
CA GLY A 293 37.52 -13.89 -35.34
C GLY A 293 38.95 -13.64 -35.76
N LEU A 294 39.67 -14.69 -36.17
CA LEU A 294 40.98 -14.56 -36.81
C LEU A 294 40.88 -14.10 -38.29
N ASN A 295 39.70 -14.15 -38.90
CA ASN A 295 39.45 -13.77 -40.31
C ASN A 295 37.97 -13.37 -40.57
N ILE A 296 37.35 -12.66 -39.63
CA ILE A 296 35.96 -12.21 -39.80
C ILE A 296 35.93 -11.06 -40.80
N SER A 297 35.24 -11.26 -41.93
CA SER A 297 34.93 -10.17 -42.85
C SER A 297 34.07 -9.13 -42.14
N LEU A 298 34.24 -7.85 -42.48
CA LEU A 298 33.48 -6.76 -41.85
C LEU A 298 31.94 -6.98 -41.90
N HIS A 299 31.46 -7.66 -42.95
CA HIS A 299 30.07 -8.05 -43.08
C HIS A 299 29.63 -9.09 -42.05
N SER A 300 30.46 -10.11 -41.80
CA SER A 300 30.20 -11.13 -40.77
C SER A 300 30.28 -10.55 -39.36
N LEU A 301 31.14 -9.55 -39.12
CA LEU A 301 31.20 -8.83 -37.84
C LEU A 301 29.90 -8.07 -37.59
N GLU A 302 29.40 -7.34 -38.59
CA GLU A 302 28.15 -6.59 -38.49
C GLU A 302 26.94 -7.51 -38.22
N GLN A 303 26.88 -8.69 -38.86
CA GLN A 303 25.84 -9.69 -38.59
C GLN A 303 25.87 -10.20 -37.15
N GLN A 304 27.06 -10.47 -36.61
CA GLN A 304 27.21 -10.91 -35.21
C GLN A 304 26.81 -9.80 -34.24
N ILE A 305 27.22 -8.55 -34.50
CA ILE A 305 26.79 -7.39 -33.70
C ILE A 305 25.27 -7.26 -33.74
N ALA A 306 24.65 -7.36 -34.93
CA ALA A 306 23.20 -7.27 -35.08
C ALA A 306 22.43 -8.42 -34.40
N HIS A 307 23.05 -9.59 -34.26
CA HIS A 307 22.47 -10.73 -33.53
C HIS A 307 22.50 -10.52 -32.02
N HIS A 308 23.62 -10.02 -31.48
CA HIS A 308 23.86 -9.88 -30.04
C HIS A 308 23.45 -8.53 -29.45
N ALA A 309 23.30 -7.48 -30.26
CA ALA A 309 22.92 -6.12 -29.82
C ALA A 309 21.40 -5.86 -29.81
N ARG A 310 20.57 -6.92 -29.81
CA ARG A 310 19.09 -6.82 -29.69
C ARG A 310 18.64 -6.51 -28.28
#